data_AF-T1AI96-F1
#
_entry.id   AF-T1AI96-F1
#
_cell.length_a   1.000
_cell.length_b   1.000
_cell.length_c   1.000
_cell.angle_alpha   90.00
_cell.angle_beta   90.00
_cell.angle_gamma   90.00
#
_symmetry.space_group_name_H-M   'P 1'
#
loop_
_entity.id
_entity.type
_entity.pdbx_description
1 polymer ?
#
loop_
_entity_poly.entity_id
_entity_poly.type
_entity_poly.pdbx_seq_one_letter_code
_entity_poly.pdbx_strand_id
1 'polypeptide(L)'
;PYLFAASRFAHYLKCIVRDKIGSFSSRDQMQSWLTNWIMQYVDGDPDNSSEETKARKPLSAAEVVVEEVEGAPGYYTSKFYLKPHYQLEGLTVSLRLVSRLPSAAKA
;
A
#
# COMPACT_ATOMS: atom_id res chain seq x y z
N PRO A 1 -9.18 6.11 9.98
CA PRO A 1 -7.74 5.72 10.04
C PRO A 1 -6.97 5.97 8.72
N TYR A 2 -7.49 5.48 7.59
CA TYR A 2 -6.75 5.45 6.31
C TYR A 2 -6.57 6.79 5.60
N LEU A 3 -7.43 7.77 5.88
CA LEU A 3 -7.36 9.10 5.24
C LEU A 3 -6.09 9.88 5.62
N PHE A 4 -5.63 9.78 6.88
CA PHE A 4 -4.37 10.40 7.29
C PHE A 4 -3.14 9.78 6.62
N ALA A 5 -3.16 8.46 6.40
CA ALA A 5 -2.09 7.78 5.66
C ALA A 5 -2.03 8.27 4.21
N ALA A 6 -3.18 8.35 3.53
CA ALA A 6 -3.27 8.89 2.17
C ALA A 6 -2.77 10.35 2.09
N SER A 7 -3.17 11.22 3.03
CA SER A 7 -2.72 12.61 3.08
C SER A 7 -1.21 12.75 3.28
N ARG A 8 -0.58 11.87 4.06
CA ARG A 8 0.88 11.86 4.25
C ARG A 8 1.62 11.46 2.98
N PHE A 9 1.15 10.44 2.27
CA PHE A 9 1.71 10.07 0.97
C PHE A 9 1.55 11.18 -0.06
N ALA A 10 0.39 11.83 -0.11
CA ALA A 10 0.16 12.97 -1.00
C ALA A 10 1.16 14.11 -0.75
N HIS A 11 1.42 14.44 0.52
CA HIS A 11 2.42 15.44 0.88
C HIS A 11 3.83 15.02 0.45
N TYR A 12 4.22 13.78 0.71
CA TYR A 12 5.52 13.26 0.28
C TYR A 12 5.68 13.32 -1.24
N LEU A 13 4.70 12.82 -1.99
CA LEU A 13 4.68 12.86 -3.45
C LEU A 13 4.85 14.29 -3.97
N LYS A 14 4.13 15.26 -3.39
CA LYS A 14 4.24 16.66 -3.80
C LYS A 14 5.68 17.19 -3.68
N CYS A 15 6.38 16.86 -2.60
CA CYS A 15 7.76 17.31 -2.38
C CYS A 15 8.74 16.58 -3.31
N ILE A 16 8.74 15.24 -3.30
CA ILE A 16 9.73 14.45 -4.04
C ILE A 16 9.58 14.57 -5.56
N VAL A 17 8.35 14.65 -6.06
CA VAL A 17 8.08 14.76 -7.50
C VAL A 17 8.47 16.15 -7.99
N ARG A 18 8.17 17.19 -7.21
CA ARG A 18 8.58 18.57 -7.54
C ARG A 18 10.09 18.67 -7.71
N ASP A 19 10.85 18.06 -6.82
CA ASP A 19 12.31 18.12 -6.85
C ASP A 19 12.91 17.27 -8.00
N LYS A 20 12.10 16.41 -8.63
CA LYS A 20 12.47 15.59 -9.79
C LYS A 20 11.91 16.10 -11.13
N ILE A 21 11.25 17.27 -11.15
CA ILE A 21 10.80 17.89 -12.40
C ILE A 21 12.02 18.13 -13.30
N GLY A 22 11.91 17.71 -14.57
CA GLY A 22 13.00 17.80 -15.55
C GLY A 22 14.09 16.73 -15.43
N SER A 23 14.03 15.85 -14.44
CA SER A 23 15.02 14.76 -14.27
C SER A 23 14.65 13.47 -15.01
N PHE A 24 13.36 13.26 -15.31
CA PHE A 24 12.89 12.03 -15.94
C PHE A 24 12.91 12.12 -17.46
N SER A 25 13.47 11.10 -18.10
CA SER A 25 13.60 11.03 -19.56
C SER A 25 12.48 10.22 -20.23
N SER A 26 11.77 9.35 -19.49
CA SER A 26 10.69 8.53 -20.03
C SER A 26 9.64 8.14 -18.99
N ARG A 27 8.46 7.76 -19.48
CA ARG A 27 7.38 7.15 -18.68
C ARG A 27 7.86 5.97 -17.85
N ASP A 28 8.63 5.06 -18.43
CA ASP A 28 9.09 3.84 -17.75
C ASP A 28 10.09 4.13 -16.61
N GLN A 29 10.90 5.18 -16.78
CA GLN A 29 11.79 5.64 -15.72
C GLN A 29 11.00 6.22 -14.54
N MET A 30 9.97 7.02 -14.83
CA MET A 30 9.07 7.56 -13.81
C MET A 30 8.30 6.43 -13.10
N GLN A 31 7.74 5.49 -13.86
CA GLN A 31 7.07 4.29 -13.35
C GLN A 31 7.96 3.52 -12.39
N SER A 32 9.18 3.19 -12.81
CA SER A 32 10.13 2.42 -12.01
C SER A 32 10.55 3.18 -10.74
N TRP A 33 10.80 4.48 -10.85
CA TRP A 33 11.20 5.30 -9.71
C TRP A 33 10.09 5.43 -8.67
N LEU A 34 8.85 5.74 -9.09
CA LEU A 34 7.71 5.85 -8.19
C LEU A 34 7.35 4.49 -7.56
N THR A 35 7.46 3.40 -8.32
CA THR A 35 7.26 2.04 -7.82
C THR A 35 8.30 1.72 -6.74
N ASN A 36 9.58 1.95 -7.02
CA ASN A 36 10.64 1.69 -6.04
C ASN A 36 10.49 2.54 -4.77
N TRP A 37 10.07 3.80 -4.91
CA TRP A 37 9.81 4.67 -3.78
C TRP A 37 8.66 4.16 -2.91
N ILE A 38 7.50 3.83 -3.50
CA ILE A 38 6.34 3.39 -2.69
C ILE A 38 6.59 2.04 -2.00
N MET A 39 7.36 1.16 -2.63
CA MET A 39 7.71 -0.15 -2.08
C MET A 39 8.54 -0.06 -0.78
N GLN A 40 9.19 1.08 -0.49
CA GLN A 40 9.85 1.31 0.80
C GLN A 40 8.87 1.30 1.99
N TYR A 41 7.60 1.61 1.72
CA TYR A 41 6.52 1.67 2.71
C TYR A 41 5.60 0.45 2.69
N VAL A 42 5.89 -0.52 1.82
CA VAL A 42 5.18 -1.80 1.74
C VAL A 42 5.88 -2.83 2.63
N ASP A 43 5.07 -3.52 3.42
CA ASP A 43 5.47 -4.69 4.17
C ASP A 43 5.41 -5.93 3.26
N GLY A 44 6.55 -6.62 3.13
CA GLY A 44 6.68 -7.78 2.25
C GLY A 44 6.05 -9.05 2.84
N ASP A 45 5.85 -9.10 4.16
CA ASP A 45 5.21 -10.22 4.85
C ASP A 45 4.23 -9.69 5.92
N PRO A 46 3.07 -9.14 5.49
CA PRO A 46 2.10 -8.52 6.40
C PRO A 46 1.53 -9.50 7.44
N ASP A 47 1.51 -10.80 7.14
CA ASP A 47 0.89 -11.81 8.00
C ASP A 47 1.79 -12.15 9.20
N ASN A 48 3.12 -12.12 9.03
CA ASN A 48 4.08 -12.45 10.09
C ASN A 48 4.80 -11.24 10.70
N SER A 49 4.69 -10.06 10.09
CA SER A 49 5.33 -8.85 10.58
C SER A 49 4.80 -8.37 11.94
N SER A 50 5.71 -7.88 12.78
CA SER A 50 5.40 -7.28 14.07
C SER A 50 4.60 -5.98 13.92
N GLU A 51 3.86 -5.60 14.97
CA GLU A 51 3.10 -4.34 15.01
C GLU A 51 4.00 -3.11 14.78
N GLU A 52 5.25 -3.13 15.27
CA GLU A 52 6.22 -2.07 15.03
C GLU A 52 6.59 -1.95 13.54
N THR A 53 6.76 -3.09 12.85
CA THR A 53 7.02 -3.11 11.41
C THR A 53 5.81 -2.63 10.62
N LYS A 54 4.61 -3.07 10.97
CA LYS A 54 3.35 -2.61 10.36
C LYS A 54 3.10 -1.12 10.56
N ALA A 55 3.49 -0.57 11.71
CA ALA A 55 3.43 0.87 11.97
C ALA A 55 4.42 1.67 11.11
N ARG A 56 5.66 1.15 10.91
CA ARG A 56 6.67 1.77 10.04
C ARG A 56 6.36 1.63 8.55
N LYS A 57 5.74 0.53 8.15
CA LYS A 57 5.37 0.19 6.78
C LYS A 57 3.86 0.01 6.69
N PRO A 58 3.10 1.11 6.56
CA PRO A 58 1.65 1.09 6.71
C PRO A 58 0.88 0.39 5.58
N LEU A 59 1.56 -0.01 4.50
CA LEU A 59 0.95 -0.63 3.34
C LEU A 59 1.23 -2.13 3.31
N SER A 60 0.20 -2.93 3.01
CA SER A 60 0.33 -4.36 2.72
C SER A 60 0.61 -4.62 1.24
N ALA A 61 0.17 -3.73 0.36
CA ALA A 61 0.52 -3.71 -1.06
C ALA A 61 0.37 -2.30 -1.63
N ALA A 62 1.08 -2.02 -2.73
CA ALA A 62 0.91 -0.80 -3.49
C ALA A 62 1.11 -1.06 -4.98
N GLU A 63 0.39 -0.32 -5.82
CA GLU A 63 0.56 -0.33 -7.27
C GLU A 63 0.59 1.11 -7.78
N VAL A 64 1.45 1.37 -8.76
CA VAL A 64 1.57 2.67 -9.42
C VAL A 64 1.34 2.45 -10.90
N VAL A 65 0.54 3.31 -11.52
CA VAL A 65 0.35 3.32 -12.98
C VAL A 65 0.64 4.72 -13.47
N VAL A 66 1.67 4.87 -14.30
CA VAL A 66 2.00 6.12 -14.98
C VAL A 66 1.49 6.07 -16.41
N GLU A 67 0.83 7.12 -16.88
CA GLU A 67 0.30 7.26 -18.24
C GLU A 67 0.76 8.59 -18.83
N GLU A 68 1.16 8.58 -20.10
CA GLU A 68 1.46 9.81 -20.84
C GLU A 68 0.18 10.58 -21.16
N VAL A 69 0.25 11.91 -21.10
CA VAL A 69 -0.86 12.77 -21.51
C VAL A 69 -0.76 13.01 -23.01
N GLU A 70 -1.72 12.46 -23.76
CA GLU A 70 -1.82 12.69 -25.20
C GLU A 70 -1.94 14.19 -25.50
N GLY A 71 -1.13 14.67 -26.44
CA GLY A 71 -1.10 16.09 -26.83
C GLY A 71 -0.27 17.01 -25.95
N ALA A 72 0.33 16.51 -24.86
CA ALA A 72 1.21 17.29 -23.99
C ALA A 72 2.54 16.54 -23.68
N PRO A 73 3.54 16.60 -24.58
CA PRO A 73 4.82 15.95 -24.37
C PRO A 73 5.49 16.38 -23.06
N GLY A 74 5.94 15.40 -22.27
CA GLY A 74 6.55 15.65 -20.96
C GLY A 74 5.54 15.75 -19.79
N TYR A 75 4.24 15.72 -20.07
CA TYR A 75 3.21 15.60 -19.04
C TYR A 75 2.80 14.14 -18.86
N TYR A 76 2.79 13.70 -17.60
CA TYR A 76 2.43 12.36 -17.20
C TYR A 76 1.37 12.43 -16.10
N THR A 77 0.41 11.52 -16.16
CA THR A 77 -0.52 11.27 -15.04
C THR A 77 -0.06 10.02 -14.30
N SER A 78 -0.22 10.00 -12.97
CA SER A 78 0.09 8.82 -12.17
C SER A 78 -1.08 8.49 -11.25
N LYS A 79 -1.42 7.21 -11.18
CA LYS A 79 -2.45 6.64 -10.31
C LYS A 79 -1.75 5.74 -9.30
N PHE A 80 -2.00 6.00 -8.01
CA PHE A 80 -1.49 5.19 -6.91
C PHE A 80 -2.63 4.41 -6.27
N TYR A 81 -2.49 3.09 -6.23
CA TYR A 81 -3.38 2.20 -5.51
C TYR A 81 -2.66 1.75 -4.24
N LEU A 82 -3.20 2.14 -3.08
CA LEU A 82 -2.59 1.89 -1.78
C LEU A 82 -3.48 0.93 -1.00
N LYS A 83 -2.95 -0.26 -0.66
CA LYS A 83 -3.64 -1.24 0.18
C LYS A 83 -3.06 -1.17 1.59
N PRO A 84 -3.79 -0.63 2.58
CA PRO A 84 -3.31 -0.57 3.95
C PRO A 84 -3.31 -1.96 4.62
N HIS A 85 -2.78 -2.05 5.83
CA HIS A 85 -3.03 -3.22 6.70
C HIS A 85 -4.50 -3.24 7.12
N TYR A 86 -5.11 -4.43 7.04
CA TYR A 86 -6.45 -4.65 7.60
C TYR A 86 -6.39 -4.41 9.11
N GLN A 87 -7.15 -3.43 9.60
CA GLN A 87 -7.38 -3.32 11.04
C GLN A 87 -8.60 -4.16 11.36
N LEU A 88 -8.50 -5.03 12.36
CA LEU A 88 -9.65 -5.78 12.87
C LEU A 88 -10.65 -4.77 13.47
N GLU A 89 -11.71 -4.44 12.74
CA GLU A 89 -12.72 -3.46 13.20
C GLU A 89 -13.79 -4.08 14.12
N GLY A 90 -13.97 -5.41 14.05
CA GLY A 90 -14.93 -6.10 14.90
C GLY A 90 -14.81 -7.62 14.78
N LEU A 91 -15.11 -8.31 15.88
CA LEU A 91 -15.17 -9.77 15.96
C LEU A 91 -16.47 -10.17 16.67
N THR A 92 -17.32 -10.95 16.01
CA THR A 92 -18.47 -11.58 16.67
C THR A 92 -18.06 -12.97 17.15
N VAL A 93 -17.98 -13.14 18.47
CA VAL A 93 -17.61 -14.42 19.07
C VAL A 93 -18.85 -15.18 19.50
N SER A 94 -19.03 -16.40 19.02
CA SER A 94 -20.01 -17.35 19.55
C SER A 94 -19.31 -18.43 20.37
N LEU A 95 -19.56 -18.47 21.67
CA LEU A 95 -19.07 -19.54 22.53
C LEU A 95 -20.06 -20.71 22.54
N ARG A 96 -19.56 -21.94 22.40
CA ARG A 96 -20.36 -23.17 22.50
C ARG A 96 -19.69 -24.12 23.47
N LEU A 97 -20.46 -24.62 24.43
CA LEU A 97 -20.03 -25.71 25.30
C LEU A 97 -20.38 -27.03 24.59
N VAL A 98 -19.36 -27.83 24.30
CA VAL A 98 -19.52 -29.13 23.61
C VAL A 98 -18.71 -30.19 24.33
N SER A 99 -19.24 -31.41 24.41
CA SER A 99 -18.57 -32.56 25.04
C SER A 99 -17.49 -33.19 24.14
N ARG A 100 -17.61 -33.03 22.81
CA ARG A 100 -16.60 -33.43 21.83
C ARG A 100 -16.34 -32.28 20.87
N LEU A 101 -15.06 -31.94 20.68
CA LEU A 101 -14.67 -30.91 19.73
C LEU A 101 -15.03 -31.36 18.30
N PRO A 102 -15.70 -30.51 17.49
CA PRO A 102 -16.09 -30.84 16.11
C PRO A 102 -14.89 -31.23 15.23
N SER A 103 -13.72 -30.62 15.46
CA SER A 103 -12.47 -30.93 14.76
C SER A 103 -11.93 -32.33 15.05
N ALA A 104 -12.16 -32.84 16.26
CA ALA A 104 -11.75 -34.18 16.69
C ALA A 104 -12.84 -35.26 16.46
N ALA A 105 -13.99 -34.87 15.89
CA ALA A 105 -15.10 -35.77 15.57
C ALA A 105 -15.04 -36.29 14.12
N LYS A 106 -14.17 -35.75 13.26
CA LYS A 106 -13.99 -36.13 11.85
C LYS A 106 -12.79 -37.05 11.60
N ALA A 107 -12.40 -37.85 12.59
CA ALA A 107 -11.45 -38.96 12.44
C ALA A 107 -12.19 -40.28 12.64
#